data_AF-A0A6B0UTG0-F1
#
_entry.id   AF-A0A6B0UTG0-F1
#
_cell.length_a   1.000
_cell.length_b   1.000
_cell.length_c   1.000
_cell.angle_alpha   90.00
_cell.angle_beta   90.00
_cell.angle_gamma   90.00
#
_symmetry.space_group_name_H-M   'P 1'
#
loop_
_entity.id
_entity.type
_entity.pdbx_description
1 polymer ?
#
loop_
_entity_poly.entity_id
_entity_poly.type
_entity_poly.pdbx_seq_one_letter_code
_entity_poly.pdbx_strand_id
1 'polypeptide(L)'
;MDLMRLLRTDLFCLCEELGVEVEQKMKKSEISKAISESAEVEEIRIAWELLLNAKSEAAAREERDREQAAAREEREQAAAREEREQTAAREEREREQAAAREEREREQAAAREERNESREQAAAAAREERAQAAAREER
;
A
#
# COMPACT_ATOMS: atom_id res chain seq x y z
N MET A 1 10.91 26.53 -43.38
CA MET A 1 11.39 25.53 -42.40
C MET A 1 12.53 24.74 -43.04
N ASP A 2 13.56 24.34 -42.28
CA ASP A 2 14.68 23.57 -42.84
C ASP A 2 14.54 22.07 -42.51
N LEU A 3 14.12 21.28 -43.51
CA LEU A 3 13.95 19.82 -43.39
C LEU A 3 15.27 19.09 -43.10
N MET A 4 16.41 19.64 -43.55
CA MET A 4 17.72 19.01 -43.33
C MET A 4 18.16 19.08 -41.88
N ARG A 5 17.51 19.90 -41.04
CA ARG A 5 17.75 19.96 -39.60
C ARG A 5 16.93 18.93 -38.80
N LEU A 6 15.86 18.40 -39.36
CA LEU A 6 15.00 17.41 -38.68
C LEU A 6 15.70 16.07 -38.50
N LEU A 7 15.29 15.28 -37.52
CA LEU A 7 15.73 13.89 -37.42
C LEU A 7 15.15 13.07 -38.57
N ARG A 8 15.82 11.97 -38.93
CA ARG A 8 15.33 11.07 -39.98
C ARG A 8 13.96 10.49 -39.63
N THR A 9 13.73 10.17 -38.35
CA THR A 9 12.44 9.70 -37.83
C THR A 9 11.35 10.76 -37.98
N ASP A 10 11.67 12.01 -37.71
CA ASP A 10 10.73 13.13 -37.84
C ASP A 10 10.33 13.37 -39.29
N LEU A 11 11.26 13.19 -40.22
CA LEU A 11 10.98 13.27 -41.66
C LEU A 11 10.07 12.13 -42.12
N PHE A 12 10.23 10.91 -41.58
CA PHE A 12 9.31 9.81 -41.87
C PHE A 12 7.91 10.08 -41.31
N CYS A 13 7.78 10.57 -40.08
CA CYS A 13 6.48 10.98 -39.54
C CYS A 13 5.83 12.08 -40.39
N LEU A 14 6.63 13.05 -40.86
CA LEU A 14 6.13 14.10 -41.74
C LEU A 14 5.67 13.55 -43.10
N CYS A 15 6.36 12.54 -43.64
CA CYS A 15 5.90 11.81 -44.82
C CYS A 15 4.55 11.11 -44.58
N GLU A 16 4.36 10.49 -43.42
CA GLU A 16 3.08 9.85 -43.06
C GLU A 16 1.93 10.87 -43.00
N GLU A 17 2.14 12.01 -42.34
CA GLU A 17 1.13 13.08 -42.23
C GLU A 17 0.80 13.74 -43.59
N LEU A 18 1.79 13.89 -44.45
CA LEU A 18 1.62 14.47 -45.79
C LEU A 18 1.21 13.43 -46.85
N GLY A 19 1.15 12.15 -46.50
CA GLY A 19 0.85 11.07 -47.45
C GLY A 19 1.93 10.81 -48.51
N VAL A 20 3.19 11.15 -48.21
CA VAL A 20 4.33 10.97 -49.12
C VAL A 20 4.94 9.58 -48.92
N GLU A 21 4.89 8.74 -49.95
CA GLU A 21 5.50 7.41 -49.91
C GLU A 21 7.03 7.48 -50.06
N VAL A 22 7.75 7.03 -49.03
CA VAL A 22 9.23 6.96 -49.04
C VAL A 22 9.70 5.59 -48.54
N GLU A 23 10.75 5.05 -49.15
CA GLU A 23 11.33 3.78 -48.71
C GLU A 23 12.24 3.98 -47.48
N GLN A 24 12.21 3.04 -46.53
CA GLN A 24 13.06 3.08 -45.33
C GLN A 24 14.58 3.12 -45.62
N LYS A 25 15.03 2.73 -46.81
CA LYS A 25 16.46 2.78 -47.21
C LYS A 25 16.88 4.13 -47.80
N MET A 26 15.93 5.03 -48.11
CA MET A 26 16.23 6.34 -48.68
C MET A 26 17.08 7.18 -47.74
N LYS A 27 18.00 7.96 -48.31
CA LYS A 27 18.83 8.90 -47.55
C LYS A 27 17.97 10.06 -47.07
N LYS A 28 18.38 10.67 -45.95
CA LYS A 28 17.72 11.85 -45.38
C LYS A 28 17.52 12.96 -46.42
N SER A 29 18.52 13.22 -47.26
CA SER A 29 18.44 14.21 -48.34
C SER A 29 17.40 13.87 -49.41
N GLU A 30 17.22 12.58 -49.72
CA GLU A 30 16.23 12.11 -50.70
C GLU A 30 14.80 12.24 -50.13
N ILE A 31 14.63 11.93 -48.84
CA ILE A 31 13.36 12.10 -48.12
C ILE A 31 12.98 13.59 -48.03
N SER A 32 13.92 14.46 -47.61
CA SER A 32 13.68 15.91 -47.56
C SER A 32 13.31 16.49 -48.92
N LYS A 33 13.92 15.96 -50.00
CA LYS A 33 13.60 16.36 -51.37
C LYS A 33 12.19 15.91 -51.74
N ALA A 34 11.83 14.64 -51.50
CA ALA A 34 10.49 14.12 -51.79
C ALA A 34 9.38 14.91 -51.08
N ILE A 35 9.58 15.28 -49.81
CA ILE A 35 8.63 16.12 -49.06
C ILE A 35 8.49 17.50 -49.73
N SER A 36 9.62 18.17 -50.02
CA SER A 36 9.61 19.51 -50.64
C SER A 36 8.98 19.53 -52.03
N GLU A 37 9.05 18.41 -52.77
CA GLU A 37 8.44 18.27 -54.10
C GLU A 37 6.95 17.90 -54.04
N SER A 38 6.47 17.37 -52.91
CA SER A 38 5.11 16.82 -52.78
C SER A 38 4.13 17.76 -52.07
N ALA A 39 4.61 18.72 -51.29
CA ALA A 39 3.76 19.61 -50.50
C ALA A 39 4.33 21.03 -50.45
N GLU A 40 3.45 22.02 -50.33
CA GLU A 40 3.83 23.41 -50.19
C GLU A 40 4.51 23.66 -48.83
N VAL A 41 5.37 24.67 -48.77
CA VAL A 41 6.14 25.00 -47.55
C VAL A 41 5.22 25.24 -46.35
N GLU A 42 4.04 25.80 -46.56
CA GLU A 42 3.07 26.04 -45.50
C GLU A 42 2.37 24.74 -45.04
N GLU A 43 2.07 23.82 -45.96
CA GLU A 43 1.49 22.50 -45.61
C GLU A 43 2.49 21.68 -44.79
N ILE A 44 3.76 21.68 -45.21
CA ILE A 44 4.87 21.06 -44.49
C ILE A 44 4.99 21.63 -43.08
N ARG A 45 4.83 22.96 -42.95
CA ARG A 45 4.91 23.65 -41.66
C ARG A 45 3.72 23.27 -40.76
N ILE A 46 2.51 23.27 -41.29
CA ILE A 46 1.30 22.90 -40.54
C ILE A 46 1.40 21.46 -40.05
N ALA A 47 1.78 20.52 -40.93
CA ALA A 47 1.96 19.11 -40.56
C ALA A 47 3.05 18.96 -39.47
N TRP A 48 4.14 19.74 -39.56
CA TRP A 48 5.17 19.75 -38.52
C TRP A 48 4.67 20.29 -37.17
N GLU A 49 3.89 21.37 -37.18
CA GLU A 49 3.30 21.94 -35.97
C GLU A 49 2.31 20.96 -35.32
N LEU A 50 1.51 20.24 -36.12
CA LEU A 50 0.62 19.18 -35.63
C LEU A 50 1.39 18.02 -35.00
N LEU A 51 2.48 17.56 -35.63
CA LEU A 51 3.34 16.52 -35.08
C LEU A 51 3.97 16.93 -33.73
N LEU A 52 4.46 18.17 -33.63
CA LEU A 52 5.01 18.69 -32.39
C LEU A 52 3.94 18.76 -31.29
N ASN A 53 2.73 19.20 -31.63
CA ASN A 53 1.63 19.25 -30.68
C ASN A 53 1.25 17.84 -30.21
N ALA A 54 1.08 16.88 -31.12
CA ALA A 54 0.76 15.49 -30.79
C ALA A 54 1.82 14.86 -29.87
N LYS A 55 3.12 15.11 -30.14
CA LYS A 55 4.21 14.66 -29.27
C LYS A 55 4.15 15.28 -27.88
N SER A 56 3.89 16.59 -27.80
CA SER A 56 3.74 17.28 -26.51
C SER A 56 2.53 16.77 -25.73
N GLU A 57 1.40 16.54 -26.38
CA GLU A 57 0.20 15.98 -25.75
C GLU A 57 0.43 14.55 -25.27
N ALA A 58 1.11 13.72 -26.07
CA ALA A 58 1.48 12.37 -25.69
C ALA A 58 2.40 12.36 -24.45
N ALA A 59 3.43 13.22 -24.43
CA ALA A 59 4.31 13.37 -23.28
C ALA A 59 3.55 13.85 -22.02
N ALA A 60 2.66 14.83 -22.16
CA ALA A 60 1.86 15.35 -21.06
C ALA A 60 0.85 14.31 -20.52
N ARG A 61 0.32 13.44 -21.39
CA ARG A 61 -0.52 12.31 -20.98
C ARG A 61 0.29 11.28 -20.20
N GLU A 62 1.46 10.91 -20.73
CA GLU A 62 2.34 9.95 -20.06
C GLU A 62 2.79 10.45 -18.68
N GLU A 63 3.13 11.73 -18.56
CA GLU A 63 3.46 12.34 -17.26
C GLU A 63 2.28 12.25 -16.28
N ARG A 64 1.07 12.62 -16.72
CA ARG A 64 -0.14 12.53 -15.89
C ARG A 64 -0.46 11.10 -15.46
N ASP A 65 -0.25 10.12 -16.33
CA ASP A 65 -0.47 8.72 -16.02
C ASP A 65 0.55 8.22 -14.99
N ARG A 66 1.82 8.63 -15.09
CA ARG A 66 2.85 8.34 -14.09
C ARG A 66 2.52 8.97 -12.74
N GLU A 67 2.07 10.23 -12.71
CA GLU A 67 1.65 10.90 -11.49
C GLU A 67 0.45 10.20 -10.83
N GLN A 68 -0.55 9.79 -11.62
CA GLN A 68 -1.68 9.03 -11.10
C GLN A 68 -1.27 7.67 -10.56
N ALA A 69 -0.35 6.97 -11.24
CA ALA A 69 0.16 5.69 -10.77
C ALA A 69 0.90 5.86 -9.43
N ALA A 70 1.79 6.85 -9.33
CA ALA A 70 2.50 7.16 -8.10
C ALA A 70 1.55 7.52 -6.95
N ALA A 71 0.53 8.36 -7.21
CA ALA A 71 -0.47 8.73 -6.20
C ALA A 71 -1.32 7.55 -5.74
N ARG A 72 -1.62 6.59 -6.62
CA ARG A 72 -2.32 5.34 -6.24
C ARG A 72 -1.43 4.46 -5.36
N GLU A 73 -0.18 4.28 -5.75
CA GLU A 73 0.78 3.49 -4.99
C GLU A 73 0.99 4.07 -3.59
N GLU A 74 1.14 5.39 -3.46
CA GLU A 74 1.29 6.05 -2.17
C GLU A 74 0.09 5.82 -1.25
N ARG A 75 -1.14 5.92 -1.79
CA ARG A 75 -2.37 5.66 -1.03
C ARG A 75 -2.46 4.20 -0.58
N GLU A 76 -2.08 3.27 -1.45
CA GLU A 76 -2.12 1.84 -1.14
C GLU A 76 -1.09 1.48 -0.05
N GLN A 77 0.11 2.05 -0.12
CA GLN A 77 1.12 1.91 0.92
C GLN A 77 0.68 2.53 2.25
N ALA A 78 0.05 3.71 2.21
CA ALA A 78 -0.47 4.38 3.41
C ALA A 78 -1.57 3.54 4.07
N ALA A 79 -2.53 3.05 3.30
CA ALA A 79 -3.60 2.18 3.79
C ALA A 79 -3.05 0.88 4.40
N ALA A 80 -2.07 0.25 3.75
CA ALA A 80 -1.44 -0.97 4.27
C ALA A 80 -0.67 -0.73 5.57
N ARG A 81 -0.05 0.45 5.75
CA ARG A 81 0.58 0.82 7.03
C ARG A 81 -0.45 1.04 8.12
N GLU A 82 -1.52 1.76 7.81
CA GLU A 82 -2.60 2.02 8.77
C GLU A 82 -3.26 0.71 9.23
N GLU A 83 -3.55 -0.22 8.32
CA GLU A 83 -4.12 -1.53 8.65
C GLU A 83 -3.20 -2.33 9.59
N ARG A 84 -1.89 -2.30 9.36
CA ARG A 84 -0.91 -2.96 10.23
C ARG A 84 -0.87 -2.35 11.62
N GLU A 85 -0.89 -1.02 11.72
CA GLU A 85 -0.93 -0.34 13.02
C GLU A 85 -2.22 -0.64 13.78
N GLN A 86 -3.37 -0.61 13.11
CA GLN A 86 -4.65 -0.96 13.73
C GLN A 86 -4.68 -2.40 14.21
N THR A 87 -4.14 -3.33 13.41
CA THR A 87 -4.04 -4.75 13.77
C THR A 87 -3.14 -4.93 14.99
N ALA A 88 -1.95 -4.32 14.99
CA ALA A 88 -1.02 -4.40 16.12
C ALA A 88 -1.63 -3.83 17.41
N ALA A 89 -2.31 -2.67 17.33
CA ALA A 89 -2.97 -2.06 18.48
C ALA A 89 -4.13 -2.92 19.01
N ARG A 90 -4.84 -3.62 18.12
CA ARG A 90 -5.89 -4.56 18.52
C ARG A 90 -5.31 -5.79 19.21
N GLU A 91 -4.26 -6.38 18.65
CA GLU A 91 -3.58 -7.53 19.27
C GLU A 91 -3.01 -7.18 20.65
N GLU A 92 -2.43 -5.99 20.80
CA GLU A 92 -1.93 -5.51 22.10
C GLU A 92 -3.07 -5.42 23.13
N ARG A 93 -4.19 -4.81 22.78
CA ARG A 93 -5.37 -4.74 23.66
C ARG A 93 -5.93 -6.12 24.02
N GLU A 94 -5.96 -7.04 23.07
CA GLU A 94 -6.42 -8.42 23.33
C GLU A 94 -5.47 -9.14 24.29
N ARG A 95 -4.16 -8.95 24.16
CA ARG A 95 -3.16 -9.48 25.11
C ARG A 95 -3.29 -8.88 26.50
N GLU A 96 -3.46 -7.56 26.61
CA GLU A 96 -3.68 -6.89 27.90
C GLU A 96 -4.94 -7.40 28.60
N GLN A 97 -6.03 -7.56 27.86
CA GLN A 97 -7.27 -8.11 28.40
C GLN A 97 -7.13 -9.56 28.84
N ALA A 98 -6.38 -10.38 28.08
CA ALA A 98 -6.10 -11.76 28.45
C ALA A 98 -5.27 -11.81 29.75
N ALA A 99 -4.21 -11.01 29.84
CA ALA A 99 -3.37 -10.93 31.04
C ALA A 99 -4.18 -10.49 32.27
N ALA A 100 -5.02 -9.45 32.14
CA ALA A 100 -5.87 -8.97 33.23
C ALA A 100 -6.92 -10.01 33.68
N ARG A 101 -7.43 -10.84 32.76
CA ARG A 101 -8.32 -11.95 33.10
C ARG A 101 -7.59 -13.04 33.86
N GLU A 102 -6.40 -13.41 33.40
CA GLU A 102 -5.56 -14.43 34.04
C GLU A 102 -5.15 -14.00 35.45
N GLU A 103 -4.79 -12.74 35.64
CA GLU A 103 -4.46 -12.17 36.95
C GLU A 103 -5.65 -12.28 37.91
N ARG A 104 -6.84 -11.86 37.48
CA ARG A 104 -8.08 -11.98 38.28
C ARG A 104 -8.44 -13.42 38.61
N GLU A 105 -8.17 -14.36 37.71
CA GLU A 105 -8.41 -15.78 37.94
C GLU A 105 -7.46 -16.33 39.02
N ARG A 106 -6.18 -15.96 38.96
CA ARG A 106 -5.19 -16.31 39.98
C ARG A 106 -5.54 -15.73 41.35
N GLU A 107 -5.95 -14.46 41.40
CA GLU A 107 -6.40 -13.82 42.65
C GLU A 107 -7.61 -14.54 43.25
N GLN A 108 -8.60 -14.89 42.41
CA GLN A 108 -9.78 -15.62 42.87
C GLN A 108 -9.44 -17.04 43.34
N ALA A 109 -8.50 -17.72 42.68
CA ALA A 109 -8.03 -19.03 43.09
C ALA A 109 -7.35 -18.95 44.47
N ALA A 110 -6.42 -18.01 44.66
CA ALA A 110 -5.74 -17.79 45.93
C ALA A 110 -6.74 -17.44 47.06
N ALA A 111 -7.70 -16.56 46.80
CA ALA A 111 -8.72 -16.20 47.80
C ALA A 111 -9.64 -17.38 48.16
N ARG A 112 -9.88 -18.33 47.24
CA ARG A 112 -10.64 -19.55 47.53
C ARG A 112 -9.82 -20.53 48.36
N GLU A 113 -8.53 -20.67 48.06
CA GLU A 113 -7.60 -21.51 48.81
C GLU A 113 -7.50 -21.02 50.26
N GLU A 114 -7.26 -19.73 50.50
CA GLU A 114 -7.21 -19.14 51.84
C GLU A 114 -8.51 -19.38 52.63
N ARG A 115 -9.68 -19.23 51.98
CA ARG A 115 -10.97 -19.52 52.62
C ARG A 115 -11.14 -20.99 52.97
N ASN A 116 -10.65 -21.90 52.14
CA ASN A 116 -10.70 -23.33 52.42
C ASN A 116 -9.78 -23.68 53.59
N GLU A 117 -8.55 -23.18 53.61
CA GLU A 117 -7.62 -23.37 54.72
C GLU A 117 -8.20 -22.84 56.04
N SER A 118 -8.77 -21.63 56.03
CA SER A 118 -9.43 -21.05 57.20
C SER A 118 -10.59 -21.91 57.70
N ARG A 119 -11.41 -22.47 56.78
CA ARG A 119 -12.50 -23.38 57.13
C ARG A 119 -12.00 -24.70 57.71
N GLU A 120 -10.92 -25.25 57.16
CA GLU A 120 -10.30 -26.47 57.67
C GLU A 120 -9.73 -26.27 59.08
N GLN A 121 -9.04 -25.14 59.32
CA GLN A 121 -8.55 -24.77 60.64
C GLN A 121 -9.69 -24.61 61.65
N ALA A 122 -10.78 -23.91 61.27
CA ALA A 122 -11.95 -23.76 62.13
C ALA A 122 -12.62 -25.12 62.43
N ALA A 123 -12.72 -26.01 61.43
CA ALA A 123 -13.26 -27.35 61.62
C ALA A 123 -12.36 -28.22 62.52
N ALA A 124 -11.04 -28.09 62.41
CA ALA A 124 -10.08 -28.79 63.26
C ALA A 124 -10.18 -28.31 64.72
N ALA A 125 -10.21 -27.00 64.95
CA ALA A 125 -10.38 -26.41 66.29
C ALA A 125 -11.70 -26.87 66.94
N ALA A 126 -12.80 -26.87 66.19
CA ALA A 126 -14.09 -27.34 66.69
C ALA A 126 -14.09 -28.85 67.04
N ARG A 127 -13.33 -29.67 66.31
CA ARG A 127 -13.17 -31.10 66.64
C ARG A 127 -12.35 -31.29 67.91
N GLU A 128 -11.28 -30.52 68.08
CA GLU A 128 -10.45 -30.55 69.28
C GLU A 128 -11.24 -30.12 70.52
N GLU A 129 -12.00 -29.02 70.44
CA GLU A 129 -12.84 -28.54 71.54
C GLU A 129 -13.87 -29.61 71.97
N ARG A 130 -14.52 -30.28 71.01
CA ARG A 130 -15.46 -31.38 71.29
C ARG A 130 -14.77 -32.57 71.97
N ALA A 131 -13.58 -32.93 71.52
CA ALA A 131 -12.80 -34.02 72.14
C ALA A 131 -12.39 -33.67 73.57
N GLN A 132 -11.97 -32.42 73.81
CA GLN A 132 -11.65 -31.94 75.16
C GLN A 132 -12.87 -31.88 76.08
N ALA A 133 -14.04 -31.49 75.57
CA ALA A 133 -15.29 -31.49 76.32
C ALA A 133 -15.70 -32.92 76.74
N ALA A 134 -15.68 -33.87 75.81
CA ALA A 134 -15.98 -35.27 76.10
C ALA A 134 -15.03 -35.86 77.15
N ALA A 135 -13.72 -35.58 77.06
CA ALA A 135 -12.73 -36.05 78.02
C ALA A 135 -12.88 -35.46 79.45
N ARG A 136 -13.58 -34.32 79.59
CA ARG A 136 -13.88 -33.71 80.89
C ARG A 136 -15.14 -34.30 81.52
N GLU A 137 -16.10 -34.77 80.72
CA GLU A 137 -17.32 -35.42 81.21
C GLU A 137 -17.07 -36.85 81.71
N GLU A 138 -15.98 -37.49 81.29
CA GLU A 138 -15.58 -38.84 81.73
C GLU A 138 -14.68 -38.87 82.99
N ARG A 139 -14.38 -37.72 83.61
CA ARG A 139 -13.56 -37.61 84.84
C ARG A 139 -14.38 -37.27 86.07
#